data_AF-A0A1K1MK36-F1
#
_entry.id   AF-A0A1K1MK36-F1
#
_cell.length_a   1.000
_cell.length_b   1.000
_cell.length_c   1.000
_cell.angle_alpha   90.00
_cell.angle_beta   90.00
_cell.angle_gamma   90.00
#
_symmetry.space_group_name_H-M   'P 1'
#
loop_
_entity.id
_entity.type
_entity.pdbx_description
1 polymer ?
#
loop_
_entity_poly.entity_id
_entity_poly.type
_entity_poly.pdbx_seq_one_letter_code
_entity_poly.pdbx_strand_id
1 'polypeptide(L)'
;MNDSEKSMKYFIIFALGAAVVLPVGGEVFANISHGFGIGMVAVWAVLAGVKFSSLPFRNAMLGVSAYVFSAVVLSLIGYVVIHPAVKSWLEANSTYFELSLVELAGYWAKAFALLACSYLIYFGRLGFRAAVGKFEKNSSETSAAIENAFEDDEP
;
A
#
# COMPACT_ATOMS: atom_id res chain seq x y z
N MET A 1 14.62 -14.83 -10.59
CA MET A 1 13.37 -14.92 -9.81
C MET A 1 12.20 -14.69 -10.74
N ASN A 2 11.33 -15.68 -10.89
CA ASN A 2 10.12 -15.54 -11.70
C ASN A 2 9.10 -14.61 -11.00
N ASP A 3 8.05 -14.19 -11.70
CA ASP A 3 7.09 -13.21 -11.16
C ASP A 3 6.27 -13.76 -9.99
N SER A 4 6.08 -15.08 -9.92
CA SER A 4 5.39 -15.74 -8.81
C SER A 4 6.23 -15.70 -7.52
N GLU A 5 7.54 -15.98 -7.62
CA GLU A 5 8.48 -15.85 -6.51
C GLU A 5 8.59 -14.40 -6.03
N LYS A 6 8.58 -13.42 -6.94
CA LYS A 6 8.55 -11.99 -6.57
C LYS A 6 7.27 -11.64 -5.82
N SER A 7 6.12 -12.12 -6.30
CA SER A 7 4.84 -11.93 -5.62
C SER A 7 4.88 -12.50 -4.20
N MET A 8 5.37 -13.73 -4.05
CA MET A 8 5.50 -14.38 -2.75
C MET A 8 6.46 -13.62 -1.81
N LYS A 9 7.61 -13.16 -2.32
CA LYS A 9 8.56 -12.36 -1.55
C LYS A 9 7.92 -11.05 -1.06
N TYR A 10 7.22 -10.34 -1.93
CA TYR A 10 6.52 -9.10 -1.56
C TYR A 10 5.43 -9.37 -0.52
N PHE A 11 4.62 -10.40 -0.75
CA PHE A 11 3.61 -10.85 0.20
C PHE A 11 4.21 -11.07 1.59
N ILE A 12 5.27 -11.87 1.72
CA ILE A 12 5.90 -12.17 3.01
C ILE A 12 6.40 -10.89 3.69
N ILE A 13 7.13 -10.05 2.97
CA ILE A 13 7.70 -8.80 3.52
C ILE A 13 6.59 -7.88 4.00
N PHE A 14 5.57 -7.65 3.17
CA PHE A 14 4.51 -6.71 3.50
C PHE A 14 3.56 -7.24 4.58
N ALA A 15 3.30 -8.55 4.62
CA ALA A 15 2.46 -9.17 5.64
C ALA A 15 3.17 -9.18 7.00
N LEU A 16 4.44 -9.56 7.06
CA LEU A 16 5.23 -9.52 8.30
C LEU A 16 5.48 -8.09 8.77
N GLY A 17 5.77 -7.16 7.86
CA GLY A 17 5.91 -5.76 8.24
C GLY A 17 4.58 -5.15 8.70
N ALA A 18 3.44 -5.53 8.10
CA ALA A 18 2.13 -5.12 8.60
C ALA A 18 1.89 -5.60 10.04
N ALA A 19 2.37 -6.80 10.38
CA ALA A 19 2.28 -7.35 11.73
C ALA A 19 2.90 -6.45 12.81
N VAL A 20 3.82 -5.56 12.42
CA VAL A 20 4.45 -4.58 13.31
C VAL A 20 3.85 -3.19 13.09
N VAL A 21 3.72 -2.77 11.83
CA VAL A 21 3.27 -1.41 11.47
C VAL A 21 1.85 -1.14 11.93
N LEU A 22 0.94 -2.11 11.82
CA LEU A 22 -0.45 -1.89 12.23
C LEU A 22 -0.59 -1.81 13.76
N PRO A 23 0.01 -2.69 14.57
CA PRO A 23 -0.01 -2.50 16.03
C PRO A 23 0.68 -1.21 16.47
N VAL A 24 1.89 -0.93 15.98
CA VAL A 24 2.61 0.31 16.32
C VAL A 24 1.82 1.54 15.88
N GLY A 25 1.24 1.53 14.68
CA GLY A 25 0.37 2.59 14.20
C GLY A 25 -0.86 2.79 15.09
N GLY A 26 -1.37 1.73 15.71
CA GLY A 26 -2.49 1.76 16.65
C GLY A 26 -2.08 2.39 17.99
N GLU A 27 -0.90 2.06 18.50
CA GLU A 27 -0.36 2.68 19.71
C GLU A 27 -0.05 4.17 19.49
N VAL A 28 0.47 4.52 18.32
CA VAL A 28 0.71 5.91 17.90
C VAL A 28 -0.61 6.66 17.71
N PHE A 29 -1.62 6.00 17.14
CA PHE A 29 -2.96 6.54 17.02
C PHE A 29 -3.54 6.88 18.40
N ALA A 30 -3.40 5.97 19.36
CA ALA A 30 -3.91 6.16 20.73
C ALA A 30 -3.15 7.25 21.51
N ASN A 31 -1.82 7.25 21.43
CA ASN A 31 -0.98 7.97 22.40
C ASN A 31 -0.29 9.22 21.84
N ILE A 32 -0.27 9.42 20.53
CA ILE A 32 0.44 10.56 19.90
C ILE A 32 -0.51 11.39 19.04
N SER A 33 -1.06 10.80 17.97
CA SER A 33 -1.92 11.51 17.03
C SER A 33 -2.67 10.54 16.15
N HIS A 34 -3.99 10.73 16.08
CA HIS A 34 -4.88 9.96 15.22
C HIS A 34 -4.44 10.03 13.74
N GLY A 35 -4.09 11.24 13.28
CA GLY A 35 -3.68 11.46 11.89
C GLY A 35 -2.35 10.79 11.58
N PHE A 36 -1.38 10.86 12.50
CA PHE A 36 -0.06 10.27 12.28
C PHE A 36 -0.11 8.73 12.28
N GLY A 37 -0.85 8.11 13.20
CA GLY A 37 -1.03 6.65 13.24
C GLY A 37 -1.67 6.10 11.97
N ILE A 38 -2.75 6.75 11.48
CA ILE A 38 -3.38 6.38 10.19
C ILE A 38 -2.44 6.67 9.01
N GLY A 39 -1.70 7.77 9.06
CA GLY A 39 -0.71 8.14 8.02
C GLY A 39 0.36 7.07 7.84
N MET A 40 0.87 6.47 8.92
CA MET A 40 1.84 5.37 8.86
C MET A 40 1.28 4.16 8.10
N VAL A 41 0.03 3.78 8.40
CA VAL A 41 -0.64 2.65 7.71
C VAL A 41 -0.89 2.99 6.23
N ALA A 42 -1.27 4.23 5.94
CA ALA A 42 -1.48 4.68 4.56
C ALA A 42 -0.19 4.60 3.74
N VAL A 43 0.94 5.07 4.29
CA VAL A 43 2.26 4.95 3.66
C VAL A 43 2.62 3.49 3.41
N TRP A 44 2.36 2.61 4.40
CA TRP A 44 2.61 1.18 4.24
C TRP A 44 1.80 0.55 3.10
N ALA A 45 0.50 0.86 3.02
CA ALA A 45 -0.37 0.40 1.94
C ALA A 45 0.09 0.93 0.57
N VAL A 46 0.54 2.19 0.49
CA VAL A 46 1.07 2.77 -0.75
C VAL A 46 2.33 2.03 -1.19
N LEU A 47 3.28 1.79 -0.28
CA LEU A 47 4.50 1.04 -0.59
C LEU A 47 4.18 -0.37 -1.08
N ALA A 48 3.23 -1.06 -0.44
CA ALA A 48 2.77 -2.37 -0.88
C ALA A 48 2.16 -2.31 -2.29
N GLY A 49 1.15 -1.46 -2.50
CA GLY A 49 0.48 -1.30 -3.80
C GLY A 49 1.43 -0.96 -4.94
N VAL A 50 2.39 -0.05 -4.70
CA VAL A 50 3.43 0.30 -5.68
C VAL A 50 4.32 -0.90 -6.00
N LYS A 51 4.76 -1.68 -5.01
CA LYS A 51 5.60 -2.87 -5.28
C LYS A 51 4.83 -3.95 -6.03
N PHE A 52 3.56 -4.21 -5.69
CA PHE A 52 2.74 -5.19 -6.41
C PHE A 52 2.38 -4.74 -7.83
N SER A 53 2.30 -3.43 -8.09
CA SER A 53 2.05 -2.86 -9.43
C SER A 53 3.16 -3.10 -10.46
N SER A 54 4.31 -3.62 -10.04
CA SER A 54 5.36 -4.06 -10.96
C SER A 54 5.15 -5.48 -11.48
N LEU A 55 4.13 -6.20 -11.02
CA LEU A 55 3.88 -7.61 -11.36
C LEU A 55 2.71 -7.76 -12.35
N PRO A 56 2.69 -8.85 -13.14
CA PRO A 56 1.55 -9.16 -14.01
C PRO A 56 0.29 -9.39 -13.18
N PHE A 57 -0.87 -9.07 -13.78
CA PHE A 57 -2.18 -9.02 -13.11
C PHE A 57 -2.47 -10.20 -12.19
N ARG A 58 -2.34 -11.43 -12.69
CA ARG A 58 -2.61 -12.65 -11.92
C ARG A 58 -1.75 -12.73 -10.65
N ASN A 59 -0.46 -12.47 -10.77
CA ASN A 59 0.49 -12.55 -9.65
C ASN A 59 0.33 -11.38 -8.69
N ALA A 60 0.03 -10.18 -9.20
CA ALA A 60 -0.25 -9.01 -8.38
C ALA A 60 -1.52 -9.20 -7.54
N MET A 61 -2.63 -9.66 -8.15
CA MET A 61 -3.88 -9.90 -7.44
C MET A 61 -3.74 -10.97 -6.37
N LEU A 62 -3.10 -12.11 -6.69
CA LEU A 62 -2.84 -13.16 -5.71
C LEU A 62 -1.96 -12.64 -4.55
N GLY A 63 -0.91 -11.90 -4.86
CA GLY A 63 0.02 -11.34 -3.87
C GLY A 63 -0.65 -10.32 -2.94
N VAL A 64 -1.40 -9.37 -3.49
CA VAL A 64 -2.11 -8.34 -2.71
C VAL A 64 -3.21 -8.98 -1.86
N SER A 65 -3.97 -9.94 -2.39
CA SER A 65 -5.01 -10.65 -1.61
C SER A 65 -4.43 -11.43 -0.44
N ALA A 66 -3.36 -12.20 -0.69
CA ALA A 66 -2.66 -12.92 0.37
C ALA A 66 -2.13 -11.93 1.42
N TYR A 67 -1.52 -10.83 0.98
CA TYR A 67 -0.98 -9.79 1.85
C TYR A 67 -2.06 -9.19 2.75
N VAL A 68 -3.17 -8.70 2.18
CA VAL A 68 -4.23 -8.04 2.95
C VAL A 68 -4.81 -9.00 3.98
N PHE A 69 -5.08 -10.25 3.60
CA PHE A 69 -5.64 -11.25 4.50
C PHE A 69 -4.66 -11.64 5.63
N SER A 70 -3.41 -11.98 5.28
CA SER A 70 -2.41 -12.35 6.28
C SER A 70 -2.00 -11.19 7.16
N ALA A 71 -2.01 -9.96 6.65
CA ALA A 71 -1.73 -8.76 7.44
C ALA A 71 -2.71 -8.63 8.60
N VAL A 72 -4.01 -8.88 8.39
CA VAL A 72 -5.00 -8.83 9.49
C VAL A 72 -4.63 -9.84 10.58
N VAL A 73 -4.46 -11.12 10.21
CA VAL A 73 -4.19 -12.20 11.18
C VAL A 73 -2.87 -11.97 11.90
N LEU A 74 -1.80 -11.66 11.17
CA LEU A 74 -0.48 -11.45 11.76
C LEU A 74 -0.43 -10.19 12.63
N SER A 75 -1.16 -9.14 12.27
CA SER A 75 -1.20 -7.91 13.08
C SER A 75 -1.97 -8.09 14.38
N LEU A 76 -2.97 -8.97 14.44
CA LEU A 76 -3.59 -9.35 15.72
C LEU A 76 -2.58 -10.06 16.62
N ILE A 77 -1.79 -10.99 16.07
CA ILE A 77 -0.73 -11.67 16.82
C ILE A 77 0.34 -10.67 17.26
N GLY A 78 0.78 -9.78 16.36
CA GLY A 78 1.74 -8.73 16.66
C GLY A 78 1.25 -7.78 17.75
N TYR A 79 -0.04 -7.44 17.76
CA TYR A 79 -0.66 -6.60 18.78
C TYR A 79 -0.54 -7.21 20.18
N VAL A 80 -0.75 -8.53 20.32
CA VAL A 80 -0.61 -9.22 21.63
C VAL A 80 0.80 -9.07 22.21
N VAL A 81 1.83 -8.96 21.37
CA VAL A 81 3.22 -8.78 21.81
C VAL A 81 3.59 -7.30 21.98
N ILE A 82 3.18 -6.46 21.05
CA ILE A 82 3.56 -5.05 20.99
C ILE A 82 2.81 -4.22 22.03
N HIS A 83 1.52 -4.45 22.20
CA HIS A 83 0.69 -3.65 23.11
C HIS A 83 1.19 -3.68 24.57
N PRO A 84 1.46 -4.86 25.19
CA PRO A 84 1.99 -4.89 26.56
C PRO A 84 3.37 -4.21 26.68
N ALA A 85 4.22 -4.37 25.68
CA ALA A 85 5.55 -3.77 25.67
C ALA A 85 5.48 -2.23 25.58
N VAL A 86 4.64 -1.70 24.69
CA VAL A 86 4.45 -0.26 24.53
C VAL A 86 3.75 0.33 25.76
N LYS A 87 2.74 -0.34 26.30
CA LYS A 87 2.06 0.08 27.54
C LYS A 87 3.05 0.15 28.69
N SER A 88 3.81 -0.92 28.94
CA SER A 88 4.82 -0.96 30.01
C SER A 88 5.88 0.13 29.86
N TRP A 89 6.35 0.36 28.63
CA TRP A 89 7.32 1.42 28.35
C TRP A 89 6.72 2.82 28.55
N LEU A 90 5.49 3.06 28.08
CA LEU A 90 4.82 4.34 28.23
C LEU A 90 4.53 4.61 29.70
N GLU A 91 3.98 3.67 30.45
CA GLU A 91 3.71 3.85 31.89
C GLU A 91 4.99 4.14 32.70
N ALA A 92 6.15 3.63 32.26
CA ALA A 92 7.43 3.91 32.89
C ALA A 92 8.01 5.30 32.55
N ASN A 93 7.60 5.93 31.45
CA ASN A 93 8.20 7.17 30.92
C ASN A 93 7.19 8.32 30.73
N SER A 94 5.89 8.05 30.77
CA SER A 94 4.78 8.92 30.35
C SER A 94 3.42 8.38 30.84
N THR A 95 2.32 8.98 30.39
CA THR A 95 0.95 8.47 30.59
C THR A 95 0.52 7.63 29.39
N TYR A 96 -0.12 6.48 29.66
CA TYR A 96 -0.71 5.63 28.64
C TYR A 96 -2.20 5.93 28.46
N PHE A 97 -2.63 6.11 27.23
CA PHE A 97 -4.04 6.32 26.86
C PHE A 97 -4.61 5.05 26.23
N GLU A 98 -5.56 4.43 26.91
CA GLU A 98 -6.31 3.30 26.36
C GLU A 98 -7.42 3.79 25.43
N LEU A 99 -7.44 3.25 24.22
CA LEU A 99 -8.57 3.43 23.31
C LEU A 99 -9.79 2.66 23.84
N SER A 100 -10.97 3.25 23.69
CA SER A 100 -12.20 2.49 23.87
C SER A 100 -12.30 1.38 22.80
N LEU A 101 -13.07 0.32 23.08
CA LEU A 101 -13.28 -0.77 22.12
C LEU A 101 -13.80 -0.29 20.76
N VAL A 102 -14.64 0.76 20.76
CA VAL A 102 -15.20 1.35 19.53
C VAL A 102 -14.11 2.06 18.73
N GLU A 103 -13.23 2.81 19.38
CA GLU A 103 -12.13 3.50 18.70
C GLU A 103 -11.05 2.54 18.21
N LEU A 104 -10.75 1.50 19.00
CA LEU A 104 -9.84 0.42 18.61
C LEU A 104 -10.37 -0.31 17.37
N ALA A 105 -11.65 -0.70 17.37
CA ALA A 105 -12.30 -1.30 16.21
C ALA A 105 -12.30 -0.34 15.00
N GLY A 106 -12.56 0.95 15.24
CA GLY A 106 -12.50 1.99 14.22
C GLY A 106 -11.11 2.16 13.61
N TYR A 107 -10.05 2.06 14.41
CA TYR A 107 -8.67 2.06 13.93
C TYR A 107 -8.40 0.87 13.01
N TRP A 108 -8.69 -0.35 13.46
CA TRP A 108 -8.45 -1.56 12.67
C TRP A 108 -9.27 -1.59 11.37
N ALA A 109 -10.51 -1.09 11.41
CA ALA A 109 -11.34 -0.95 10.21
C ALA A 109 -10.71 0.01 9.19
N LYS A 110 -10.24 1.19 9.63
CA LYS A 110 -9.53 2.15 8.78
C LYS A 110 -8.22 1.57 8.24
N ALA A 111 -7.45 0.88 9.09
CA ALA A 111 -6.21 0.23 8.69
C ALA A 111 -6.46 -0.82 7.59
N PHE A 112 -7.46 -1.68 7.77
CA PHE A 112 -7.87 -2.66 6.77
C PHE A 112 -8.32 -2.01 5.45
N ALA A 113 -9.16 -0.96 5.54
CA ALA A 113 -9.60 -0.22 4.36
C ALA A 113 -8.41 0.39 3.59
N LEU A 114 -7.42 0.93 4.31
CA LEU A 114 -6.19 1.43 3.70
C LEU A 114 -5.36 0.33 3.06
N LEU A 115 -5.22 -0.83 3.68
CA LEU A 115 -4.54 -1.96 3.03
C LEU A 115 -5.26 -2.38 1.75
N ALA A 116 -6.60 -2.38 1.74
CA ALA A 116 -7.39 -2.63 0.54
C ALA A 116 -7.21 -1.55 -0.54
N CYS A 117 -6.87 -0.30 -0.19
CA CYS A 117 -6.50 0.71 -1.18
C CYS A 117 -5.25 0.33 -2.01
N SER A 118 -4.45 -0.66 -1.59
CA SER A 118 -3.36 -1.22 -2.41
C SER A 118 -3.86 -1.74 -3.77
N TYR A 119 -5.11 -2.24 -3.85
CA TYR A 119 -5.75 -2.61 -5.12
C TYR A 119 -5.99 -1.39 -6.01
N LEU A 120 -6.48 -0.29 -5.43
CA LEU A 120 -6.72 0.94 -6.18
C LEU A 120 -5.42 1.53 -6.74
N ILE A 121 -4.33 1.46 -5.97
CA ILE A 121 -3.01 1.91 -6.42
C ILE A 121 -2.49 1.06 -7.58
N TYR A 122 -2.72 -0.26 -7.50
CA TYR A 122 -2.40 -1.16 -8.61
C TYR A 122 -3.14 -0.76 -9.89
N PHE A 123 -4.46 -0.63 -9.84
CA PHE A 123 -5.28 -0.26 -11.00
C PHE A 123 -5.00 1.15 -11.49
N GLY A 124 -4.78 2.10 -10.58
CA GLY A 124 -4.42 3.47 -10.92
C GLY A 124 -3.12 3.54 -11.71
N ARG A 125 -2.10 2.78 -11.32
CA ARG A 125 -0.83 2.75 -12.06
C ARG A 125 -0.94 2.04 -13.41
N LEU A 126 -1.76 1.00 -13.51
CA LEU A 126 -2.06 0.37 -14.80
C LEU A 126 -2.75 1.36 -15.74
N GLY A 127 -3.80 2.04 -15.27
CA GLY A 127 -4.52 3.05 -16.05
C GLY A 127 -3.62 4.21 -16.47
N PHE A 128 -2.76 4.69 -15.56
CA PHE A 128 -1.80 5.74 -15.86
C PHE A 128 -0.80 5.32 -16.94
N ARG A 129 -0.23 4.11 -16.87
CA ARG A 129 0.67 3.59 -17.90
C ARG A 129 -0.02 3.47 -19.26
N ALA A 130 -1.26 2.99 -19.28
CA ALA A 130 -2.05 2.89 -20.51
C ALA A 130 -2.34 4.27 -21.11
N ALA A 131 -2.66 5.26 -20.28
CA ALA A 131 -2.87 6.63 -20.72
C ALA A 131 -1.58 7.24 -21.32
N VAL A 132 -0.45 7.11 -20.62
CA VAL A 132 0.85 7.61 -21.10
C VAL A 132 1.22 6.96 -22.43
N GLY A 133 1.10 5.64 -22.57
CA GLY A 133 1.40 4.96 -23.83
C GLY A 133 0.49 5.40 -24.99
N LYS A 134 -0.78 5.74 -24.71
CA LYS A 134 -1.68 6.30 -25.71
C LYS A 134 -1.28 7.73 -26.11
N PHE A 135 -0.83 8.55 -25.16
CA PHE A 135 -0.31 9.89 -25.44
C PHE A 135 0.97 9.84 -26.29
N GLU A 136 1.91 8.97 -25.95
CA GLU A 136 3.15 8.77 -26.73
C GLU A 136 2.83 8.31 -28.15
N LYS A 137 1.94 7.33 -28.31
CA LYS A 137 1.50 6.86 -29.62
C LYS A 137 0.85 7.98 -30.44
N ASN A 138 -0.10 8.70 -29.87
CA ASN A 138 -0.75 9.83 -30.54
C ASN A 138 0.25 10.92 -30.93
N SER A 139 1.23 11.23 -30.06
CA SER A 139 2.29 12.20 -30.36
C SER A 139 3.16 11.73 -31.53
N SER A 140 3.49 10.45 -31.59
CA SER A 140 4.29 9.87 -32.67
C SER A 140 3.54 9.86 -34.01
N GLU A 141 2.25 9.52 -34.00
CA GLU A 141 1.39 9.55 -35.20
C GLU A 141 1.17 10.98 -35.69
N THR A 142 1.00 11.94 -34.77
CA THR A 142 0.90 13.37 -35.11
C THR A 142 2.19 13.89 -35.71
N SER A 143 3.35 13.50 -35.18
CA SER A 143 4.66 13.92 -35.71
C SER A 143 4.90 13.34 -37.10
N ALA A 144 4.61 12.05 -37.31
CA ALA A 144 4.72 11.40 -38.60
C ALA A 144 3.77 12.00 -39.66
N ALA A 145 2.56 12.40 -39.27
CA ALA A 145 1.62 13.09 -40.16
C ALA A 145 2.12 14.49 -40.57
N ILE A 146 2.79 15.20 -39.66
CA ILE A 146 3.40 16.50 -39.96
C ILE A 146 4.59 16.32 -40.92
N GLU A 147 5.46 15.34 -40.68
CA GLU A 147 6.63 15.06 -41.52
C GLU A 147 6.21 14.68 -42.96
N ASN A 148 5.25 13.77 -43.13
CA ASN A 148 4.69 13.44 -44.45
C ASN A 148 4.05 14.66 -45.15
N ALA A 149 3.37 15.54 -44.39
CA ALA A 149 2.76 16.74 -44.97
C ALA A 149 3.79 17.78 -45.45
N PHE A 150 5.03 17.72 -44.97
CA PHE A 150 6.12 18.58 -45.43
C PHE A 150 6.99 17.93 -46.52
N GLU A 151 7.03 16.59 -46.61
CA GLU A 151 7.69 15.89 -47.73
C GLU A 151 6.90 15.98 -49.05
N ASP A 152 5.57 16.06 -48.99
CA ASP A 152 4.71 16.23 -50.18
C ASP A 152 4.79 17.64 -50.82
N ASP A 153 5.43 18.61 -50.15
CA ASP A 153 5.57 20.01 -50.58
C ASP A 153 6.99 20.38 -51.11
N GLU A 154 7.93 19.43 -51.22
CA GLU A 154 9.23 19.66 -51.90
C GLU A 154 9.14 19.37 -53.42
N PRO A 155 9.31 20.37 -54.31
CA PRO A 155 9.25 20.21 -55.77
C PRO A 155 10.50 19.59 -56.42
#